data_AF-A0A2E8WYF9-F1
#
_entry.id   AF-A0A2E8WYF9-F1
#
_cell.length_a   1.000
_cell.length_b   1.000
_cell.length_c   1.000
_cell.angle_alpha   90.00
_cell.angle_beta   90.00
_cell.angle_gamma   90.00
#
_symmetry.space_group_name_H-M   'P 1'
#
loop_
_entity.id
_entity.type
_entity.pdbx_description
1 polymer ?
#
loop_
_entity_poly.entity_id
_entity_poly.type
_entity_poly.pdbx_seq_one_letter_code
_entity_poly.pdbx_strand_id
1 'polypeptide(L)'
;MKPGAHIDHFDERISEDLEFDVIRELLRELAGCESSEKRASTLTPSKDRTWVIRTLQETDEMQRIRSGGTGWPMLEFDELKREIKLLGVRDSVLDETGFRRISTASRIMNQVLAVLAESDMPWPRLEAVVEGQEPSTELIEAIDAVFDAKGHIRDNASPELEAIRADLTAVRRKINRSFLRAMKHVQDRGFLADIREGFVQERRALAVLSSYKRQVNGAVLGSSNTGSVTFIEPGACIPLNHELEMLKDDERKEIRNILRVLTRNIRRH
;
A
#
# COMPACT_ATOMS: atom_id res chain seq x y z
N MET A 1 2.57 41.58 11.39
CA MET A 1 1.67 40.62 12.08
C MET A 1 1.80 39.27 11.41
N LYS A 2 1.74 38.16 12.16
CA LYS A 2 1.55 36.85 11.54
C LYS A 2 0.16 36.84 10.87
N PRO A 3 0.01 36.38 9.62
CA PRO A 3 -1.31 36.28 8.98
C PRO A 3 -2.28 35.48 9.86
N GLY A 4 -3.53 35.96 9.98
CA GLY A 4 -4.56 35.25 10.72
C GLY A 4 -4.43 35.39 12.24
N ALA A 5 -3.94 36.53 12.73
CA ALA A 5 -3.85 36.80 14.15
C ALA A 5 -5.21 36.60 14.86
N HIS A 6 -5.21 35.87 15.96
CA HIS A 6 -6.42 35.56 16.74
C HIS A 6 -7.02 36.82 17.37
N ILE A 7 -8.34 36.79 17.59
CA ILE A 7 -9.01 37.78 18.42
C ILE A 7 -8.46 37.68 19.85
N ASP A 8 -8.15 38.82 20.46
CA ASP A 8 -7.69 38.85 21.85
C ASP A 8 -8.84 38.42 22.77
N HIS A 9 -8.56 37.60 23.77
CA HIS A 9 -9.53 37.12 24.76
C HIS A 9 -10.63 36.18 24.24
N PHE A 10 -10.42 35.46 23.13
CA PHE A 10 -11.29 34.33 22.75
C PHE A 10 -10.81 33.04 23.43
N ASP A 11 -11.49 32.61 24.49
CA ASP A 11 -11.19 31.39 25.25
C ASP A 11 -12.23 30.28 25.03
N GLU A 12 -12.01 29.09 25.61
CA GLU A 12 -12.91 27.94 25.44
C GLU A 12 -14.31 28.20 26.02
N ARG A 13 -14.43 29.00 27.08
CA ARG A 13 -15.73 29.35 27.63
C ARG A 13 -16.54 30.21 26.65
N ILE A 14 -15.91 31.19 26.02
CA ILE A 14 -16.54 32.00 24.98
C ILE A 14 -16.85 31.15 23.75
N SER A 15 -16.00 30.16 23.44
CA SER A 15 -16.28 29.19 22.36
C SER A 15 -17.56 28.41 22.62
N GLU A 16 -17.74 27.89 23.83
CA GLU A 16 -18.96 27.17 24.25
C GLU A 16 -20.19 28.09 24.27
N ASP A 17 -20.08 29.29 24.86
CA ASP A 17 -21.19 30.25 24.95
C ASP A 17 -21.70 30.71 23.57
N LEU A 18 -20.84 30.67 22.53
CA LEU A 18 -21.17 31.01 21.14
C LEU A 18 -21.43 29.78 20.26
N GLU A 19 -21.43 28.57 20.83
CA GLU A 19 -21.54 27.29 20.11
C GLU A 19 -20.48 27.12 19.00
N PHE A 20 -19.35 27.80 19.14
CA PHE A 20 -18.26 27.72 18.17
C PHE A 20 -17.51 26.38 18.26
N ASP A 21 -17.52 25.76 19.43
CA ASP A 21 -17.09 24.38 19.64
C ASP A 21 -17.92 23.38 18.81
N VAL A 22 -19.24 23.60 18.70
CA VAL A 22 -20.14 22.80 17.84
C VAL A 22 -19.75 22.96 16.37
N ILE A 23 -19.42 24.18 15.93
CA ILE A 23 -18.93 24.42 14.55
C ILE A 23 -17.61 23.68 14.31
N ARG A 24 -16.66 23.72 15.25
CA ARG A 24 -15.39 22.97 15.15
C ARG A 24 -15.64 21.47 15.03
N GLU A 25 -16.59 20.94 15.78
CA GLU A 25 -16.95 19.53 15.75
C GLU A 25 -17.55 19.13 14.40
N LEU A 26 -18.51 19.89 13.88
CA LEU A 26 -19.09 19.65 12.55
C LEU A 26 -18.04 19.68 11.44
N LEU A 27 -17.08 20.62 11.51
CA LEU A 27 -15.97 20.68 10.56
C LEU A 27 -15.03 19.49 10.70
N ARG A 28 -14.81 18.98 11.92
CA ARG A 28 -13.99 17.81 12.19
C ARG A 28 -14.61 16.55 11.60
N GLU A 29 -15.91 16.34 11.78
CA GLU A 29 -16.63 15.19 11.20
C GLU A 29 -16.60 15.16 9.67
N LEU A 30 -16.49 16.33 9.04
CA LEU A 30 -16.40 16.47 7.58
C LEU A 30 -14.95 16.51 7.06
N ALA A 31 -13.95 16.48 7.94
CA ALA A 31 -12.55 16.50 7.54
C ALA A 31 -12.11 15.13 6.99
N GLY A 32 -11.38 15.13 5.87
CA GLY A 32 -10.92 13.91 5.21
C GLY A 32 -9.53 13.42 5.63
N CYS A 33 -8.84 14.14 6.52
CA CYS A 33 -7.49 13.77 6.97
C CYS A 33 -7.10 14.42 8.31
N GLU A 34 -6.10 13.84 8.98
CA GLU A 34 -5.61 14.25 10.31
C GLU A 34 -5.24 15.75 10.39
N SER A 35 -4.59 16.32 9.37
CA SER A 35 -4.24 17.74 9.35
C SER A 35 -5.46 18.64 9.21
N SER A 36 -6.48 18.21 8.47
CA SER A 36 -7.74 18.95 8.32
C SER A 36 -8.55 18.89 9.62
N GLU A 37 -8.62 17.72 10.28
CA GLU A 37 -9.23 17.56 11.60
C GLU A 37 -8.54 18.45 12.65
N LYS A 38 -7.20 18.48 12.64
CA LYS A 38 -6.41 19.33 13.53
C LYS A 38 -6.67 20.82 13.26
N ARG A 39 -6.77 21.23 12.00
CA ARG A 39 -7.12 22.62 11.63
C ARG A 39 -8.53 22.98 12.07
N ALA A 40 -9.50 22.08 11.93
CA ALA A 40 -10.88 22.28 12.36
C ALA A 40 -10.98 22.44 13.88
N SER A 41 -10.39 21.50 14.64
CA SER A 41 -10.39 21.51 16.11
C SER A 41 -9.66 22.70 16.74
N THR A 42 -8.65 23.24 16.06
CA THR A 42 -7.88 24.41 16.54
C THR A 42 -8.31 25.73 15.91
N LEU A 43 -9.38 25.72 15.08
CA LEU A 43 -9.89 26.91 14.43
C LEU A 43 -10.31 27.94 15.48
N THR A 44 -10.02 29.21 15.25
CA THR A 44 -10.38 30.31 16.16
C THR A 44 -10.69 31.56 15.33
N PRO A 45 -11.58 32.45 15.80
CA PRO A 45 -11.83 33.72 15.14
C PRO A 45 -10.55 34.56 15.01
N SER A 46 -10.41 35.24 13.87
CA SER A 46 -9.27 36.12 13.59
C SER A 46 -9.69 37.59 13.56
N LYS A 47 -8.84 38.46 14.10
CA LYS A 47 -8.97 39.93 13.98
C LYS A 47 -8.28 40.50 12.73
N ASP A 48 -7.55 39.67 11.99
CA ASP A 48 -6.88 40.06 10.75
C ASP A 48 -7.89 40.08 9.60
N ARG A 49 -8.48 41.26 9.35
CA ARG A 49 -9.49 41.46 8.29
C ARG A 49 -9.01 40.98 6.92
N THR A 50 -7.74 41.18 6.58
CA THR A 50 -7.20 40.78 5.27
C THR A 50 -7.19 39.26 5.15
N TRP A 51 -6.77 38.57 6.20
CA TRP A 51 -6.80 37.11 6.27
C TRP A 51 -8.23 36.57 6.21
N VAL A 52 -9.17 37.15 6.99
CA VAL A 52 -10.58 36.73 7.02
C VAL A 52 -11.24 36.86 5.65
N ILE A 53 -11.04 38.00 4.96
CA ILE A 53 -11.61 38.20 3.62
C ILE A 53 -11.04 37.18 2.64
N ARG A 54 -9.73 36.91 2.71
CA ARG A 54 -9.09 35.93 1.82
C ARG A 54 -9.66 34.52 2.04
N THR A 55 -9.74 34.04 3.28
CA THR A 55 -10.25 32.69 3.59
C THR A 55 -11.74 32.53 3.28
N LEU A 56 -12.54 33.58 3.45
CA LEU A 56 -13.94 33.59 3.01
C LEU A 56 -14.05 33.51 1.48
N GLN A 57 -13.17 34.19 0.74
CA GLN A 57 -13.14 34.10 -0.72
C GLN A 57 -12.67 32.72 -1.21
N GLU A 58 -11.67 32.11 -0.56
CA GLU A 58 -11.27 30.71 -0.81
C GLU A 58 -12.46 29.75 -0.62
N THR A 59 -13.25 29.96 0.44
CA THR A 59 -14.44 29.15 0.73
C THR A 59 -15.57 29.35 -0.29
N ASP A 60 -15.83 30.60 -0.67
CA ASP A 60 -16.84 30.97 -1.68
C ASP A 60 -16.50 30.39 -3.06
N GLU A 61 -15.23 30.48 -3.50
CA GLU A 61 -14.77 29.83 -4.74
C GLU A 61 -15.01 28.31 -4.69
N MET A 62 -14.63 27.64 -3.60
CA MET A 62 -14.84 26.20 -3.46
C MET A 62 -16.33 25.81 -3.46
N GLN A 63 -17.19 26.61 -2.83
CA GLN A 63 -18.64 26.39 -2.80
C GLN A 63 -19.27 26.54 -4.21
N ARG A 64 -18.79 27.50 -5.00
CA ARG A 64 -19.21 27.69 -6.39
C ARG A 64 -18.74 26.55 -7.28
N ILE A 65 -17.51 26.07 -7.14
CA ILE A 65 -17.01 24.90 -7.88
C ILE A 65 -17.91 23.68 -7.61
N ARG A 66 -18.24 23.42 -6.34
CA ARG A 66 -19.07 22.28 -5.94
C ARG A 66 -20.53 22.40 -6.40
N SER A 67 -21.11 23.59 -6.39
CA SER A 67 -22.50 23.81 -6.80
C SER A 67 -22.66 23.95 -8.31
N GLY A 68 -21.63 24.39 -9.02
CA GLY A 68 -21.61 24.56 -10.47
C GLY A 68 -21.51 23.28 -11.29
N GLY A 69 -21.37 22.11 -10.65
CA GLY A 69 -21.29 20.81 -11.32
C GLY A 69 -19.95 20.52 -12.00
N THR A 70 -18.99 21.44 -11.94
CA THR A 70 -17.56 21.18 -12.22
C THR A 70 -17.12 20.00 -11.36
N GLY A 71 -16.67 18.92 -11.99
CA GLY A 71 -16.22 17.72 -11.28
C GLY A 71 -14.98 18.04 -10.45
N TRP A 72 -15.14 18.28 -9.15
CA TRP A 72 -14.01 18.38 -8.22
C TRP A 72 -13.59 16.97 -7.81
N PRO A 73 -12.29 16.63 -7.85
CA PRO A 73 -11.83 15.30 -7.47
C PRO A 73 -12.13 15.02 -6.00
N MET A 74 -12.47 13.76 -5.70
CA MET A 74 -12.56 13.33 -4.30
C MET A 74 -11.14 13.36 -3.71
N LEU A 75 -10.96 14.13 -2.65
CA LEU A 75 -9.66 14.30 -1.99
C LEU A 75 -9.39 13.16 -1.00
N GLU A 76 -9.45 11.92 -1.47
CA GLU A 76 -9.22 10.72 -0.67
C GLU A 76 -7.76 10.27 -0.78
N PHE A 77 -6.94 10.69 0.17
CA PHE A 77 -5.53 10.34 0.24
C PHE A 77 -5.07 10.23 1.69
N ASP A 78 -4.03 9.43 1.91
CA ASP A 78 -3.38 9.38 3.22
C ASP A 78 -2.25 10.41 3.32
N GLU A 79 -2.02 10.94 4.53
CA GLU A 79 -0.95 11.91 4.76
C GLU A 79 0.46 11.31 4.64
N LEU A 80 1.27 11.85 3.74
CA LEU A 80 2.58 11.31 3.38
C LEU A 80 3.70 11.65 4.38
N LYS A 81 3.40 11.93 5.66
CA LYS A 81 4.39 12.33 6.68
C LYS A 81 5.55 11.33 6.77
N ARG A 82 5.24 10.02 6.77
CA ARG A 82 6.23 8.95 6.86
C ARG A 82 7.09 8.88 5.60
N GLU A 83 6.46 8.91 4.44
CA GLU A 83 7.10 8.80 3.13
C GLU A 83 8.04 9.97 2.89
N ILE A 84 7.57 11.21 3.11
CA ILE A 84 8.37 12.44 2.98
C ILE A 84 9.58 12.39 3.93
N LYS A 85 9.36 11.99 5.20
CA LYS A 85 10.46 11.85 6.16
C LYS A 85 11.48 10.81 5.70
N LEU A 86 11.01 9.66 5.21
CA LEU A 86 11.90 8.62 4.69
C LEU A 86 12.66 9.11 3.46
N LEU A 87 12.03 9.81 2.53
CA LEU A 87 12.70 10.36 1.34
C LEU A 87 13.87 11.29 1.71
N GLY A 88 13.74 12.05 2.81
CA GLY A 88 14.84 12.87 3.36
C GLY A 88 15.98 12.10 4.03
N VAL A 89 15.79 10.82 4.35
CA VAL A 89 16.84 9.96 4.94
C VAL A 89 17.65 9.29 3.84
N ARG A 90 18.97 9.46 3.88
CA ARG A 90 19.91 8.82 2.95
C ARG A 90 19.76 7.29 3.00
N ASP A 91 19.77 6.66 1.84
CA ASP A 91 19.69 5.19 1.69
C ASP A 91 18.43 4.52 2.25
N SER A 92 17.41 5.28 2.64
CA SER A 92 16.08 4.73 2.93
C SER A 92 15.44 4.12 1.68
N VAL A 93 14.50 3.19 1.91
CA VAL A 93 13.72 2.51 0.87
C VAL A 93 12.25 2.59 1.28
N LEU A 94 11.40 3.05 0.38
CA LEU A 94 9.96 3.00 0.56
C LEU A 94 9.44 1.58 0.26
N ASP A 95 8.42 1.17 0.99
CA ASP A 95 7.67 -0.05 0.74
C ASP A 95 6.60 0.18 -0.34
N GLU A 96 5.97 -0.91 -0.81
CA GLU A 96 4.93 -0.85 -1.85
C GLU A 96 3.77 0.06 -1.45
N THR A 97 3.38 0.02 -0.17
CA THR A 97 2.34 0.86 0.39
C THR A 97 2.70 2.34 0.29
N GLY A 98 3.94 2.72 0.61
CA GLY A 98 4.42 4.10 0.49
C GLY A 98 4.31 4.63 -0.95
N PHE A 99 4.74 3.85 -1.95
CA PHE A 99 4.61 4.24 -3.35
C PHE A 99 3.16 4.37 -3.81
N ARG A 100 2.28 3.47 -3.37
CA ARG A 100 0.85 3.56 -3.66
C ARG A 100 0.26 4.86 -3.13
N ARG A 101 0.57 5.21 -1.87
CA ARG A 101 0.08 6.44 -1.23
C ARG A 101 0.57 7.70 -1.96
N ILE A 102 1.86 7.73 -2.33
CA ILE A 102 2.44 8.81 -3.15
C ILE A 102 1.70 8.92 -4.49
N SER A 103 1.56 7.80 -5.22
CA SER A 103 0.88 7.79 -6.53
C SER A 103 -0.55 8.31 -6.43
N THR A 104 -1.33 7.87 -5.44
CA THR A 104 -2.70 8.34 -5.22
C THR A 104 -2.75 9.84 -4.97
N ALA A 105 -1.94 10.35 -4.03
CA ALA A 105 -1.89 11.78 -3.72
C ALA A 105 -1.45 12.63 -4.92
N SER A 106 -0.42 12.19 -5.65
CA SER A 106 0.07 12.85 -6.87
C SER A 106 -0.99 12.92 -7.97
N ARG A 107 -1.73 11.83 -8.19
CA ARG A 107 -2.83 11.80 -9.17
C ARG A 107 -3.97 12.73 -8.80
N ILE A 108 -4.36 12.76 -7.53
CA ILE A 108 -5.38 13.69 -7.03
C ILE A 108 -4.91 15.12 -7.21
N MET A 109 -3.65 15.43 -6.89
CA MET A 109 -3.11 16.77 -7.10
C MET A 109 -3.11 17.16 -8.57
N ASN A 110 -2.72 16.26 -9.48
CA ASN A 110 -2.79 16.53 -10.92
C ASN A 110 -4.24 16.77 -11.39
N GLN A 111 -5.22 16.06 -10.84
CA GLN A 111 -6.65 16.32 -11.12
C GLN A 111 -7.10 17.69 -10.60
N VAL A 112 -6.68 18.08 -9.39
CA VAL A 112 -6.96 19.42 -8.84
C VAL A 112 -6.38 20.51 -9.75
N LEU A 113 -5.12 20.36 -10.17
CA LEU A 113 -4.47 21.30 -11.08
C LEU A 113 -5.19 21.39 -12.43
N ALA A 114 -5.60 20.25 -13.00
CA ALA A 114 -6.34 20.21 -14.25
C ALA A 114 -7.71 20.91 -14.14
N VAL A 115 -8.48 20.64 -13.08
CA VAL A 115 -9.78 21.29 -12.86
C VAL A 115 -9.67 22.81 -12.73
N LEU A 116 -8.64 23.31 -12.05
CA LEU A 116 -8.41 24.75 -11.93
C LEU A 116 -7.94 25.36 -13.26
N ALA A 117 -7.07 24.68 -14.00
CA ALA A 117 -6.52 25.17 -15.27
C ALA A 117 -7.51 25.13 -16.45
N GLU A 118 -8.41 24.13 -16.49
CA GLU A 118 -9.38 23.92 -17.57
C GLU A 118 -10.71 24.66 -17.35
N SER A 119 -10.85 25.41 -16.25
CA SER A 119 -12.10 26.09 -15.93
C SER A 119 -12.34 27.32 -16.81
N ASP A 120 -13.58 27.46 -17.30
CA ASP A 120 -14.01 28.66 -18.04
C ASP A 120 -14.05 29.93 -17.16
N MET A 121 -14.09 29.77 -15.83
CA MET A 121 -14.04 30.87 -14.87
C MET A 121 -12.73 30.82 -14.08
N PRO A 122 -12.08 31.97 -13.82
CA PRO A 122 -10.87 32.01 -13.00
C PRO A 122 -11.19 31.79 -11.52
N TRP A 123 -10.30 31.08 -10.81
CA TRP A 123 -10.39 30.81 -9.38
C TRP A 123 -9.17 31.36 -8.65
N PRO A 124 -8.97 32.70 -8.63
CA PRO A 124 -7.70 33.30 -8.24
C PRO A 124 -7.28 33.02 -6.80
N ARG A 125 -8.21 32.75 -5.88
CA ARG A 125 -7.84 32.36 -4.50
C ARG A 125 -7.39 30.92 -4.43
N LEU A 126 -8.09 30.00 -5.10
CA LEU A 126 -7.69 28.60 -5.13
C LEU A 126 -6.44 28.36 -5.98
N GLU A 127 -6.29 29.05 -7.10
CA GLU A 127 -5.06 29.07 -7.91
C GLU A 127 -3.86 29.54 -7.08
N ALA A 128 -4.04 30.56 -6.23
CA ALA A 128 -2.99 31.01 -5.32
C ALA A 128 -2.63 29.97 -4.24
N VAL A 129 -3.55 29.09 -3.84
CA VAL A 129 -3.27 28.00 -2.89
C VAL A 129 -2.34 26.95 -3.50
N VAL A 130 -2.47 26.71 -4.81
CA VAL A 130 -1.66 25.73 -5.56
C VAL A 130 -0.52 26.38 -6.35
N GLU A 131 -0.23 27.65 -6.08
CA GLU A 131 0.80 28.41 -6.79
C GLU A 131 2.16 27.71 -6.68
N GLY A 132 2.86 27.60 -7.82
CA GLY A 132 4.16 26.92 -7.91
C GLY A 132 4.09 25.39 -7.88
N GLN A 133 2.90 24.79 -7.87
CA GLN A 133 2.74 23.35 -8.07
C GLN A 133 2.60 23.04 -9.56
N GLU A 134 3.30 22.00 -10.01
CA GLU A 134 3.23 21.49 -11.37
C GLU A 134 2.71 20.03 -11.37
N PRO A 135 2.05 19.58 -12.46
CA PRO A 135 1.64 18.19 -12.58
C PRO A 135 2.82 17.22 -12.45
N SER A 136 2.72 16.28 -11.53
CA SER A 136 3.76 15.29 -11.19
C SER A 136 3.77 14.07 -12.12
N THR A 137 3.72 14.30 -13.44
CA THR A 137 3.55 13.23 -14.44
C THR A 137 4.73 12.25 -14.47
N GLU A 138 5.97 12.76 -14.44
CA GLU A 138 7.18 11.91 -14.46
C GLU A 138 7.26 10.98 -13.24
N LEU A 139 6.85 11.47 -12.06
CA LEU A 139 6.76 10.70 -10.83
C LEU A 139 5.77 9.54 -10.98
N ILE A 140 4.58 9.83 -11.51
CA ILE A 140 3.53 8.84 -11.73
C ILE A 140 3.98 7.79 -12.75
N GLU A 141 4.58 8.20 -13.87
CA GLU A 141 5.10 7.29 -14.89
C GLU A 141 6.19 6.37 -14.34
N ALA A 142 7.11 6.90 -13.53
CA ALA A 142 8.15 6.09 -12.87
C ALA A 142 7.55 5.04 -11.93
N ILE A 143 6.49 5.38 -11.19
CA ILE A 143 5.78 4.41 -10.33
C ILE A 143 5.03 3.39 -11.19
N ASP A 144 4.31 3.83 -12.22
CA ASP A 144 3.51 2.95 -13.10
C ASP A 144 4.37 1.97 -13.91
N ALA A 145 5.63 2.30 -14.18
CA ALA A 145 6.58 1.38 -14.81
C ALA A 145 6.87 0.15 -13.91
N VAL A 146 6.80 0.32 -12.59
CA VAL A 146 7.08 -0.73 -11.60
C VAL A 146 5.80 -1.41 -11.11
N PHE A 147 4.71 -0.66 -10.94
CA PHE A 147 3.47 -1.15 -10.35
C PHE A 147 2.37 -1.38 -11.40
N ASP A 148 1.53 -2.39 -11.19
CA ASP A 148 0.31 -2.62 -11.95
C ASP A 148 -0.85 -1.77 -11.43
N ALA A 149 -2.00 -1.81 -12.11
CA ALA A 149 -3.20 -1.07 -11.72
C ALA A 149 -3.79 -1.51 -10.35
N LYS A 150 -3.39 -2.68 -9.84
CA LYS A 150 -3.79 -3.18 -8.51
C LYS A 150 -2.78 -2.76 -7.42
N GLY A 151 -1.69 -2.10 -7.80
CA GLY A 151 -0.63 -1.68 -6.90
C GLY A 151 0.28 -2.83 -6.46
N HIS A 152 0.43 -3.88 -7.28
CA HIS A 152 1.46 -4.91 -7.13
C HIS A 152 2.64 -4.61 -8.05
N ILE A 153 3.84 -5.07 -7.67
CA ILE A 153 5.01 -4.98 -8.54
C ILE A 153 4.79 -5.90 -9.75
N ARG A 154 4.91 -5.33 -10.95
CA ARG A 154 4.76 -6.05 -12.22
C ARG A 154 5.79 -7.17 -12.33
N ASP A 155 5.41 -8.26 -13.00
CA ASP A 155 6.32 -9.39 -13.26
C ASP A 155 7.57 -8.94 -14.05
N ASN A 156 7.40 -7.99 -14.95
CA ASN A 156 8.44 -7.42 -15.80
C ASN A 156 9.03 -6.10 -15.26
N ALA A 157 8.86 -5.80 -13.96
CA ALA A 157 9.46 -4.61 -13.36
C ALA A 157 11.00 -4.62 -13.45
N SER A 158 11.61 -5.81 -13.58
CA SER A 158 12.97 -5.98 -14.06
C SER A 158 13.11 -7.32 -14.82
N PRO A 159 14.10 -7.44 -15.73
CA PRO A 159 14.39 -8.72 -16.40
C PRO A 159 14.76 -9.83 -15.42
N GLU A 160 15.42 -9.48 -14.31
CA GLU A 160 15.81 -10.43 -13.26
C GLU A 160 14.59 -10.94 -12.49
N LEU A 161 13.66 -10.04 -12.11
CA LEU A 161 12.42 -10.43 -11.45
C LEU A 161 11.56 -11.33 -12.33
N GLU A 162 11.47 -11.02 -13.63
CA GLU A 162 10.73 -11.82 -14.61
C GLU A 162 11.29 -13.25 -14.69
N ALA A 163 12.62 -13.38 -14.77
CA ALA A 163 13.29 -14.68 -14.77
C ALA A 163 13.04 -15.47 -13.48
N ILE A 164 13.19 -14.83 -12.31
CA ILE A 164 12.94 -15.46 -11.01
C ILE A 164 11.48 -15.96 -10.91
N ARG A 165 10.50 -15.16 -11.34
CA ARG A 165 9.08 -15.55 -11.31
C ARG A 165 8.75 -16.68 -12.28
N ALA A 166 9.40 -16.72 -13.45
CA ALA A 166 9.29 -17.84 -14.38
C ALA A 166 9.85 -19.14 -13.75
N ASP A 167 11.00 -19.06 -13.09
CA ASP A 167 11.63 -20.19 -12.40
C ASP A 167 10.78 -20.68 -11.22
N LEU A 168 10.26 -19.77 -10.39
CA LEU A 168 9.31 -20.09 -9.32
C LEU A 168 8.12 -20.90 -9.85
N THR A 169 7.54 -20.46 -10.96
CA THR A 169 6.42 -21.15 -11.61
C THR A 169 6.83 -22.54 -12.13
N ALA A 170 8.01 -22.65 -12.74
CA ALA A 170 8.53 -23.91 -13.26
C ALA A 170 8.80 -24.91 -12.13
N VAL A 171 9.43 -24.48 -11.04
CA VAL A 171 9.75 -25.30 -9.86
C VAL A 171 8.47 -25.75 -9.16
N ARG A 172 7.48 -24.87 -8.95
CA ARG A 172 6.17 -25.26 -8.40
C ARG A 172 5.49 -26.37 -9.22
N ARG A 173 5.55 -26.28 -10.55
CA ARG A 173 5.04 -27.34 -11.44
C ARG A 173 5.83 -28.65 -11.30
N LYS A 174 7.16 -28.58 -11.16
CA LYS A 174 8.02 -29.77 -10.91
C LYS A 174 7.70 -30.42 -9.56
N ILE A 175 7.51 -29.63 -8.50
CA ILE A 175 7.14 -30.11 -7.16
C ILE A 175 5.81 -30.86 -7.23
N ASN A 176 4.78 -30.24 -7.83
CA ASN A 176 3.47 -30.87 -7.92
C ASN A 176 3.50 -32.20 -8.67
N ARG A 177 4.20 -32.28 -9.82
CA ARG A 177 4.36 -33.55 -10.56
C ARG A 177 5.11 -34.61 -9.75
N SER A 178 6.18 -34.23 -9.06
CA SER A 178 6.98 -35.16 -8.25
C SER A 178 6.19 -35.68 -7.05
N PHE A 179 5.42 -34.79 -6.41
CA PHE A 179 4.53 -35.14 -5.31
C PHE A 179 3.45 -36.14 -5.75
N LEU A 180 2.75 -35.87 -6.86
CA LEU A 180 1.69 -36.76 -7.36
C LEU A 180 2.24 -38.15 -7.73
N ARG A 181 3.45 -38.24 -8.31
CA ARG A 181 4.10 -39.54 -8.57
C ARG A 181 4.44 -40.28 -7.28
N ALA A 182 5.00 -39.59 -6.29
CA ALA A 182 5.33 -40.18 -5.00
C ALA A 182 4.06 -40.64 -4.27
N MET A 183 3.00 -39.82 -4.27
CA MET A 183 1.71 -40.16 -3.67
C MET A 183 1.11 -41.41 -4.31
N LYS A 184 1.08 -41.49 -5.64
CA LYS A 184 0.61 -42.69 -6.36
C LYS A 184 1.40 -43.93 -5.96
N HIS A 185 2.73 -43.85 -5.95
CA HIS A 185 3.59 -44.96 -5.57
C HIS A 185 3.36 -45.45 -4.13
N VAL A 186 3.12 -44.53 -3.18
CA VAL A 186 2.82 -44.88 -1.77
C VAL A 186 1.39 -45.40 -1.63
N GLN A 187 0.44 -44.90 -2.43
CA GLN A 187 -0.94 -45.37 -2.50
C GLN A 187 -1.03 -46.81 -3.03
N ASP A 188 -0.33 -47.11 -4.13
CA ASP A 188 -0.33 -48.44 -4.77
C ASP A 188 0.19 -49.55 -3.84
N ARG A 189 0.97 -49.18 -2.82
CA ARG A 189 1.47 -50.08 -1.77
C ARG A 189 0.57 -50.17 -0.54
N GLY A 190 -0.52 -49.39 -0.47
CA GLY A 190 -1.45 -49.36 0.66
C GLY A 190 -0.88 -48.66 1.91
N PHE A 191 0.10 -47.78 1.75
CA PHE A 191 0.77 -47.13 2.89
C PHE A 191 0.15 -45.79 3.30
N LEU A 192 -0.69 -45.20 2.44
CA LEU A 192 -1.37 -43.94 2.74
C LEU A 192 -2.51 -44.15 3.74
N ALA A 193 -2.70 -43.17 4.63
CA ALA A 193 -3.92 -43.03 5.42
C ALA A 193 -5.07 -42.50 4.54
N ASP A 194 -6.31 -42.57 5.04
CA ASP A 194 -7.51 -42.17 4.30
C ASP A 194 -7.48 -40.71 3.82
N ILE A 195 -6.85 -39.81 4.60
CA ILE A 195 -6.67 -38.40 4.24
C ILE A 195 -5.67 -38.19 3.08
N ARG A 196 -4.79 -39.17 2.83
CA ARG A 196 -3.76 -39.26 1.77
C ARG A 196 -2.67 -38.20 1.76
N GLU A 197 -3.02 -36.93 1.97
CA GLU A 197 -2.10 -35.80 2.00
C GLU A 197 -2.48 -34.79 3.09
N GLY A 198 -1.54 -33.91 3.40
CA GLY A 198 -1.77 -32.78 4.28
C GLY A 198 -0.73 -31.69 4.05
N PHE A 199 -0.87 -30.59 4.78
CA PHE A 199 0.11 -29.51 4.80
C PHE A 199 0.69 -29.37 6.21
N VAL A 200 2.01 -29.38 6.31
CA VAL A 200 2.75 -29.19 7.57
C VAL A 200 3.83 -28.16 7.31
N GLN A 201 3.86 -27.07 8.07
CA GLN A 201 4.83 -25.96 7.90
C GLN A 201 4.88 -25.43 6.46
N GLU A 202 3.72 -25.15 5.85
CA GLU A 202 3.60 -24.73 4.44
C GLU A 202 4.12 -25.74 3.39
N ARG A 203 4.48 -26.96 3.80
CA ARG A 203 4.92 -28.04 2.92
C ARG A 203 3.82 -29.07 2.74
N ARG A 204 3.56 -29.42 1.48
CA ARG A 204 2.67 -30.53 1.13
C ARG A 204 3.35 -31.85 1.48
N ALA A 205 2.66 -32.68 2.24
CA ALA A 205 3.17 -33.92 2.80
C ALA A 205 2.26 -35.10 2.46
N LEU A 206 2.84 -36.28 2.29
CA LEU A 206 2.10 -37.54 2.25
C LEU A 206 1.63 -37.90 3.66
N ALA A 207 0.36 -38.23 3.81
CA ALA A 207 -0.18 -38.75 5.07
C ALA A 207 -0.03 -40.28 5.07
N VAL A 208 1.03 -40.77 5.71
CA VAL A 208 1.41 -42.19 5.72
C VAL A 208 0.99 -42.82 7.04
N LEU A 209 0.44 -44.03 7.02
CA LEU A 209 0.20 -44.80 8.24
C LEU A 209 1.53 -45.00 8.98
N SER A 210 1.57 -44.67 10.28
CA SER A 210 2.82 -44.65 11.05
C SER A 210 3.56 -45.99 11.10
N SER A 211 2.85 -47.11 10.90
CA SER A 211 3.43 -48.46 10.76
C SER A 211 4.36 -48.59 9.54
N TYR A 212 4.11 -47.83 8.47
CA TYR A 212 4.86 -47.90 7.21
C TYR A 212 5.82 -46.72 7.00
N LYS A 213 5.96 -45.80 7.97
CA LYS A 213 6.76 -44.57 7.81
C LYS A 213 8.22 -44.79 7.39
N ARG A 214 8.83 -45.90 7.81
CA ARG A 214 10.23 -46.26 7.44
C ARG A 214 10.36 -46.81 6.01
N GLN A 215 9.24 -47.12 5.35
CA GLN A 215 9.21 -47.67 3.99
C GLN A 215 9.00 -46.58 2.93
N VAL A 216 8.72 -45.35 3.34
CA VAL A 216 8.54 -44.20 2.44
C VAL A 216 9.81 -43.34 2.47
N ASN A 217 10.43 -43.15 1.31
CA ASN A 217 11.60 -42.29 1.18
C ASN A 217 11.20 -40.82 1.31
N GLY A 218 11.69 -40.14 2.35
CA GLY A 218 11.36 -38.75 2.61
C GLY A 218 11.77 -38.27 4.00
N ALA A 219 11.48 -37.00 4.28
CA ALA A 219 11.68 -36.39 5.58
C ALA A 219 10.36 -36.36 6.36
N VAL A 220 10.39 -36.76 7.63
CA VAL A 220 9.24 -36.64 8.52
C VAL A 220 9.07 -35.17 8.90
N LEU A 221 7.90 -34.61 8.61
CA LEU A 221 7.54 -33.23 8.96
C LEU A 221 6.75 -33.15 10.27
N GLY A 222 6.07 -34.23 10.65
CA GLY A 222 5.27 -34.30 11.87
C GLY A 222 4.42 -35.55 11.94
N SER A 223 3.59 -35.65 12.98
CA SER A 223 2.66 -36.76 13.20
C SER A 223 1.30 -36.22 13.63
N SER A 224 0.24 -37.02 13.44
CA SER A 224 -1.08 -36.71 14.01
C SER A 224 -1.07 -36.74 15.53
N ASN A 225 -2.06 -36.11 16.17
CA ASN A 225 -2.22 -36.10 17.64
C ASN A 225 -2.29 -37.51 18.25
N THR A 226 -2.88 -38.47 17.52
CA THR A 226 -2.99 -39.88 17.92
C THR A 226 -1.74 -40.69 17.61
N GLY A 227 -0.78 -40.14 16.87
CA GLY A 227 0.43 -40.82 16.40
C GLY A 227 0.19 -41.87 15.30
N SER A 228 -1.06 -42.08 14.85
CA SER A 228 -1.41 -43.09 13.85
C SER A 228 -1.01 -42.73 12.41
N VAL A 229 -0.82 -41.43 12.13
CA VAL A 229 -0.41 -40.91 10.83
C VAL A 229 0.88 -40.11 10.99
N THR A 230 1.84 -40.36 10.11
CA THR A 230 3.08 -39.59 9.97
C THR A 230 3.02 -38.80 8.66
N PHE A 231 3.28 -37.50 8.72
CA PHE A 231 3.37 -36.63 7.55
C PHE A 231 4.80 -36.64 7.00
N ILE A 232 4.97 -37.07 5.75
CA ILE A 232 6.27 -37.24 5.12
C ILE A 232 6.37 -36.39 3.85
N GLU A 233 7.38 -35.54 3.79
CA GLU A 233 7.79 -34.88 2.54
C GLU A 233 8.51 -35.91 1.65
N PRO A 234 8.02 -36.19 0.43
CA PRO A 234 8.69 -37.12 -0.46
C PRO A 234 10.13 -36.70 -0.76
N GLY A 235 11.07 -37.65 -0.76
CA GLY A 235 12.49 -37.35 -1.03
C GLY A 235 12.73 -36.64 -2.36
N ALA A 236 11.92 -36.92 -3.39
CA ALA A 236 11.99 -36.25 -4.69
C ALA A 236 11.54 -34.77 -4.67
N CYS A 237 10.77 -34.36 -3.65
CA CYS A 237 10.30 -32.98 -3.49
C CYS A 237 11.27 -32.12 -2.66
N ILE A 238 12.05 -32.71 -1.76
CA ILE A 238 12.99 -31.99 -0.86
C ILE A 238 13.92 -31.03 -1.63
N PRO A 239 14.70 -31.47 -2.65
CA PRO A 239 15.60 -30.56 -3.37
C PRO A 239 14.83 -29.46 -4.13
N LEU A 240 13.65 -29.78 -4.66
CA LEU A 240 12.81 -28.81 -5.39
C LEU A 240 12.20 -27.76 -4.44
N ASN A 241 11.83 -28.16 -3.23
CA ASN A 241 11.34 -27.23 -2.21
C ASN A 241 12.47 -26.33 -1.69
N HIS A 242 13.70 -26.85 -1.59
CA HIS A 242 14.86 -26.01 -1.27
C HIS A 242 15.14 -24.99 -2.38
N GLU A 243 15.09 -25.41 -3.65
CA GLU A 243 15.20 -24.51 -4.82
C GLU A 243 14.10 -23.44 -4.80
N LEU A 244 12.86 -23.82 -4.47
CA LEU A 244 11.74 -22.89 -4.34
C LEU A 244 11.97 -21.82 -3.27
N GLU A 245 12.50 -22.19 -2.10
CA GLU A 245 12.79 -21.23 -1.03
C GLU A 245 13.94 -20.28 -1.42
N MET A 246 14.98 -20.78 -2.09
CA MET A 246 16.06 -19.93 -2.61
C MET A 246 15.53 -18.90 -3.62
N LEU A 247 14.68 -19.33 -4.56
CA LEU A 247 14.07 -18.43 -5.53
C LEU A 247 13.15 -17.38 -4.86
N LYS A 248 12.44 -17.74 -3.78
CA LYS A 248 11.66 -16.76 -3.00
C LYS A 248 12.56 -15.75 -2.30
N ASP A 249 13.73 -16.16 -1.80
CA ASP A 249 14.71 -15.25 -1.21
C ASP A 249 15.24 -14.26 -2.26
N ASP A 250 15.54 -14.77 -3.45
CA ASP A 250 16.05 -13.95 -4.53
C ASP A 250 14.97 -12.99 -5.07
N GLU A 251 13.71 -13.43 -5.17
CA GLU A 251 12.57 -12.56 -5.48
C GLU A 251 12.46 -11.40 -4.47
N ARG A 252 12.56 -11.69 -3.17
CA ARG A 252 12.49 -10.67 -2.12
C ARG A 252 13.64 -9.66 -2.20
N LYS A 253 14.85 -10.12 -2.53
CA LYS A 253 16.01 -9.24 -2.71
C LYS A 253 15.84 -8.34 -3.92
N GLU A 254 15.36 -8.89 -5.03
CA GLU A 254 15.19 -8.13 -6.26
C GLU A 254 14.04 -7.11 -6.15
N ILE A 255 12.92 -7.48 -5.52
CA ILE A 255 11.86 -6.52 -5.17
C ILE A 255 12.42 -5.36 -4.35
N ARG A 256 13.21 -5.64 -3.31
CA ARG A 256 13.83 -4.59 -2.49
C ARG A 256 14.79 -3.71 -3.32
N ASN A 257 15.49 -4.30 -4.28
CA ASN A 257 16.39 -3.58 -5.18
C ASN A 257 15.62 -2.63 -6.10
N ILE A 258 14.54 -3.10 -6.73
CA ILE A 258 13.62 -2.29 -7.55
C ILE A 258 13.06 -1.12 -6.75
N LEU A 259 12.52 -1.38 -5.56
CA LEU A 259 11.97 -0.34 -4.68
C LEU A 259 13.04 0.68 -4.25
N ARG A 260 14.27 0.24 -4.01
CA ARG A 260 15.40 1.13 -3.69
C ARG A 260 15.76 2.04 -4.87
N VAL A 261 15.80 1.49 -6.08
CA VAL A 261 16.07 2.27 -7.31
C VAL A 261 14.96 3.28 -7.53
N LEU A 262 13.69 2.86 -7.43
CA LEU A 262 12.55 3.75 -7.57
C LEU A 262 12.55 4.84 -6.49
N THR A 263 12.84 4.49 -5.22
CA THR A 263 12.94 5.47 -4.12
C THR A 263 13.98 6.53 -4.43
N ARG A 264 15.13 6.14 -4.98
CA ARG A 264 16.19 7.06 -5.38
C ARG A 264 15.76 7.96 -6.54
N ASN A 265 15.02 7.42 -7.50
CA ASN A 265 14.51 8.19 -8.63
C ASN A 265 13.56 9.29 -8.12
N ILE A 266 12.56 8.89 -7.32
CA ILE A 266 11.51 9.82 -6.90
C ILE A 266 11.99 10.92 -5.93
N ARG A 267 13.11 10.72 -5.22
CA ARG A 267 13.70 11.75 -4.33
C ARG A 267 14.06 13.07 -5.03
N ARG A 268 14.13 13.08 -6.36
CA ARG A 268 14.48 14.25 -7.17
C ARG A 268 13.27 15.14 -7.49
N HIS A 269 12.07 14.64 -7.26
CA HIS A 269 10.80 15.34 -7.40
C HIS A 269 10.39 15.89 -6.03
#